data_AF-A0A2T3IY30-F1
#
_entry.id   AF-A0A2T3IY30-F1
#
_cell.length_a   1.000
_cell.length_b   1.000
_cell.length_c   1.000
_cell.angle_alpha   90.00
_cell.angle_beta   90.00
_cell.angle_gamma   90.00
#
_symmetry.space_group_name_H-M   'P 1'
#
loop_
_entity.id
_entity.type
_entity.pdbx_description
1 polymer ?
#
loop_
_entity_poly.entity_id
_entity_poly.type
_entity_poly.pdbx_seq_one_letter_code
_entity_poly.pdbx_strand_id
1 'polypeptide(L)'
;MKHLHLVIFALFLYLGWYWPDIDKHLMSLLHHRSVVTHSVLLPLLVMVLVRSNYAKPIAAGLSAGISIHLAADALSPMSGYFQIYLPAPFKASIGATESFVWLGLNAIAGYFLALRLLKAHSKTIPFIYLLAAAGYGIYVKDDVRPWLVCFAIFLIPFMLDKAKNKIRRAA
;
A
#
# COMPACT_ATOMS: atom_id res chain seq x y z
N MET A 1 24.43 -4.18 -8.23
CA MET A 1 23.50 -4.41 -7.11
C MET A 1 22.30 -3.45 -7.07
N LYS A 2 22.46 -2.13 -7.29
CA LYS A 2 21.33 -1.17 -7.25
C LYS A 2 20.20 -1.49 -8.24
N HIS A 3 20.53 -1.89 -9.48
CA HIS A 3 19.51 -2.27 -10.47
C HIS A 3 18.75 -3.54 -10.06
N LEU A 4 19.41 -4.52 -9.45
CA LEU A 4 18.77 -5.73 -8.95
C LEU A 4 17.73 -5.41 -7.86
N HIS A 5 17.99 -4.45 -6.97
CA HIS A 5 17.00 -4.01 -5.98
C HIS A 5 15.75 -3.41 -6.64
N LEU A 6 15.89 -2.68 -7.74
CA LEU A 6 14.76 -2.14 -8.48
C LEU A 6 13.97 -3.24 -9.20
N VAL A 7 14.64 -4.25 -9.73
CA VAL A 7 13.98 -5.42 -10.34
C VAL A 7 13.19 -6.20 -9.29
N ILE A 8 13.80 -6.49 -8.14
CA ILE A 8 13.12 -7.17 -7.02
C ILE A 8 11.95 -6.32 -6.52
N PHE A 9 12.15 -5.01 -6.35
CA PHE A 9 11.10 -4.07 -5.98
C PHE A 9 9.92 -4.14 -6.95
N ALA A 10 10.17 -4.05 -8.26
CA ALA A 10 9.12 -4.07 -9.28
C ALA A 10 8.35 -5.39 -9.29
N LEU A 11 9.06 -6.53 -9.16
CA LEU A 11 8.44 -7.85 -9.06
C LEU A 11 7.51 -7.94 -7.84
N PHE A 12 7.99 -7.55 -6.66
CA PHE A 12 7.21 -7.63 -5.43
C PHE A 12 6.14 -6.56 -5.31
N LEU A 13 6.28 -5.44 -6.02
CA LEU A 13 5.19 -4.48 -6.22
C LEU A 13 4.06 -5.12 -7.01
N TYR A 14 4.36 -5.79 -8.12
CA TYR A 14 3.34 -6.50 -8.90
C TYR A 14 2.64 -7.57 -8.04
N LEU A 15 3.40 -8.37 -7.28
CA LEU A 15 2.80 -9.33 -6.34
C LEU A 15 1.96 -8.65 -5.25
N GLY A 16 2.38 -7.48 -4.78
CA GLY A 16 1.66 -6.68 -3.80
C GLY A 16 0.29 -6.19 -4.29
N TRP A 17 0.06 -6.09 -5.61
CA TRP A 17 -1.28 -5.80 -6.15
C TRP A 17 -2.29 -6.87 -5.85
N TYR A 18 -1.87 -8.13 -5.73
CA TYR A 18 -2.78 -9.26 -5.54
C TYR A 18 -2.79 -9.76 -4.09
N TRP A 19 -1.78 -9.37 -3.31
CA TRP A 19 -1.66 -9.83 -1.93
C TRP A 19 -2.90 -9.58 -1.07
N PRO A 20 -3.53 -8.38 -1.05
CA PRO A 20 -4.67 -8.14 -0.16
C PRO A 20 -5.82 -9.14 -0.40
N ASP A 21 -6.05 -9.50 -1.65
CA ASP A 21 -7.11 -10.40 -2.09
C ASP A 21 -6.85 -11.88 -1.84
N ILE A 22 -5.68 -12.25 -1.29
CA ILE A 22 -5.43 -13.64 -0.87
C ILE A 22 -6.42 -14.11 0.21
N ASP A 23 -7.04 -13.17 0.92
CA ASP A 23 -8.09 -13.46 1.91
C ASP A 23 -9.32 -14.16 1.31
N LYS A 24 -9.61 -13.95 0.02
CA LYS A 24 -10.67 -14.65 -0.72
C LYS A 24 -10.43 -16.15 -0.82
N HIS A 25 -9.18 -16.60 -0.75
CA HIS A 25 -8.84 -18.03 -0.70
C HIS A 25 -8.88 -18.60 0.72
N LEU A 26 -8.94 -17.73 1.74
CA LEU A 26 -8.93 -18.09 3.16
C LEU A 26 -10.19 -17.57 3.87
N MET A 27 -11.33 -17.55 3.18
CA MET A 27 -12.60 -16.99 3.68
C MET A 27 -13.08 -17.61 4.99
N SER A 28 -12.76 -18.89 5.25
CA SER A 28 -13.07 -19.54 6.51
C SER A 28 -12.31 -18.94 7.70
N LEU A 29 -11.17 -18.27 7.47
CA LEU A 29 -10.28 -17.71 8.48
C LEU A 29 -10.22 -16.18 8.46
N LEU A 30 -10.13 -15.53 7.31
CA LEU A 30 -9.76 -14.10 7.21
C LEU A 30 -10.92 -13.17 6.87
N HIS A 31 -11.97 -13.70 6.23
CA HIS A 31 -13.03 -12.93 5.54
C HIS A 31 -12.47 -12.03 4.41
N HIS A 32 -13.31 -11.62 3.46
CA HIS A 32 -12.91 -10.65 2.44
C HIS A 32 -12.60 -9.31 3.08
N ARG A 33 -11.57 -8.64 2.57
CA ARG A 33 -11.04 -7.39 3.11
C ARG A 33 -10.60 -7.55 4.56
N SER A 34 -9.83 -8.59 4.81
CA SER A 34 -9.31 -8.87 6.15
C SER A 34 -8.39 -7.74 6.61
N VAL A 35 -8.54 -7.32 7.87
CA VAL A 35 -7.65 -6.34 8.53
C VAL A 35 -6.17 -6.76 8.45
N VAL A 36 -5.91 -8.07 8.31
CA VAL A 36 -4.57 -8.65 8.19
C VAL A 36 -3.99 -8.44 6.80
N THR A 37 -4.70 -8.86 5.73
CA THR A 37 -4.20 -8.80 4.35
C THR A 37 -4.28 -7.39 3.76
N HIS A 38 -5.28 -6.62 4.17
CA HIS A 38 -5.47 -5.23 3.79
C HIS A 38 -4.72 -4.27 4.73
N SER A 39 -3.45 -4.58 4.98
CA SER A 39 -2.58 -3.76 5.82
C SER A 39 -1.12 -3.87 5.39
N VAL A 40 -0.28 -2.98 5.93
CA VAL A 40 1.18 -3.05 5.76
C VAL A 40 1.84 -4.16 6.58
N LEU A 41 1.08 -5.04 7.23
CA LEU A 41 1.60 -6.08 8.09
C LEU A 41 2.55 -7.03 7.36
N LEU A 42 2.21 -7.51 6.15
CA LEU A 42 3.09 -8.42 5.41
C LEU A 42 4.48 -7.81 5.16
N PRO A 43 4.61 -6.59 4.58
CA PRO A 43 5.91 -5.94 4.44
C PRO A 43 6.71 -5.83 5.75
N LEU A 44 6.03 -5.55 6.88
CA LEU A 44 6.68 -5.48 8.19
C LEU A 44 7.17 -6.86 8.64
N LEU A 45 6.37 -7.91 8.45
CA LEU A 45 6.78 -9.29 8.74
C LEU A 45 7.98 -9.72 7.88
N VAL A 46 8.02 -9.35 6.59
CA VAL A 46 9.20 -9.59 5.74
C VAL A 46 10.44 -8.97 6.35
N MET A 47 10.35 -7.72 6.84
CA MET A 47 11.48 -7.03 7.45
C MET A 47 11.99 -7.69 8.74
N VAL A 48 11.13 -8.39 9.48
CA VAL A 48 11.49 -9.05 10.75
C VAL A 48 11.97 -10.48 10.53
N LEU A 49 11.31 -11.22 9.63
CA LEU A 49 11.49 -12.66 9.46
C LEU A 49 12.53 -13.01 8.38
N VAL A 50 12.66 -12.21 7.33
CA VAL A 50 13.57 -12.52 6.21
C VAL A 50 14.97 -11.98 6.49
N ARG A 51 15.90 -12.88 6.80
CA ARG A 51 17.32 -12.54 7.04
C ARG A 51 18.13 -12.58 5.74
N SER A 52 17.85 -11.64 4.84
CA SER A 52 18.52 -11.54 3.54
C SER A 52 18.80 -10.08 3.15
N ASN A 53 19.86 -9.85 2.38
CA ASN A 53 20.16 -8.56 1.77
C ASN A 53 19.04 -8.05 0.84
N TYR A 54 18.14 -8.95 0.42
CA TYR A 54 16.98 -8.64 -0.41
C TYR A 54 15.70 -8.33 0.39
N ALA A 55 15.70 -8.44 1.72
CA ALA A 55 14.50 -8.18 2.54
C ALA A 55 13.94 -6.77 2.33
N LYS A 56 14.82 -5.76 2.24
CA LYS A 56 14.40 -4.36 2.00
C LYS A 56 13.71 -4.15 0.65
N PRO A 57 14.29 -4.54 -0.51
CA PRO A 57 13.58 -4.36 -1.78
C PRO A 57 12.31 -5.21 -1.89
N ILE A 58 12.26 -6.40 -1.29
CA ILE A 58 11.05 -7.24 -1.22
C ILE A 58 9.94 -6.49 -0.45
N ALA A 59 10.22 -6.08 0.79
CA ALA A 59 9.25 -5.39 1.63
C ALA A 59 8.84 -4.04 1.04
N ALA A 60 9.75 -3.30 0.41
CA ALA A 60 9.43 -2.04 -0.27
C ALA A 60 8.48 -2.27 -1.46
N GLY A 61 8.72 -3.31 -2.27
CA GLY A 61 7.87 -3.67 -3.39
C GLY A 61 6.46 -4.00 -2.91
N LEU A 62 6.34 -4.95 -1.97
CA LEU A 62 5.06 -5.32 -1.37
C LEU A 62 4.32 -4.11 -0.78
N SER A 63 5.03 -3.23 -0.07
CA SER A 63 4.45 -2.02 0.52
C SER A 63 3.84 -1.09 -0.54
N ALA A 64 4.55 -0.89 -1.66
CA ALA A 64 4.07 -0.08 -2.78
C ALA A 64 2.88 -0.73 -3.49
N GLY A 65 2.93 -2.03 -3.74
CA GLY A 65 1.84 -2.77 -4.40
C GLY A 65 0.56 -2.80 -3.56
N ILE A 66 0.69 -3.11 -2.27
CA ILE A 66 -0.43 -3.08 -1.31
C ILE A 66 -1.00 -1.67 -1.24
N SER A 67 -0.15 -0.63 -1.16
CA SER A 67 -0.61 0.76 -1.15
C SER A 67 -1.53 1.09 -2.33
N ILE A 68 -1.17 0.66 -3.54
CA ILE A 68 -1.98 0.88 -4.75
C ILE A 68 -3.33 0.14 -4.65
N HIS A 69 -3.31 -1.13 -4.24
CA HIS A 69 -4.54 -1.92 -4.07
C HIS A 69 -5.47 -1.28 -3.04
N LEU A 70 -4.96 -0.90 -1.87
CA LEU A 70 -5.77 -0.30 -0.81
C LEU A 70 -6.32 1.08 -1.20
N ALA A 71 -5.55 1.87 -1.95
CA ALA A 71 -6.02 3.14 -2.52
C ALA A 71 -7.20 2.92 -3.48
N ALA A 72 -7.18 1.85 -4.28
CA ALA A 72 -8.30 1.49 -5.15
C ALA A 72 -9.51 1.01 -4.35
N ASP A 73 -9.29 0.18 -3.34
CA ASP A 73 -10.35 -0.40 -2.53
C ASP A 73 -11.06 0.65 -1.66
N ALA A 74 -10.36 1.72 -1.26
CA ALA A 74 -10.94 2.87 -0.59
C ALA A 74 -11.98 3.64 -1.43
N LEU A 75 -11.99 3.43 -2.77
CA LEU A 75 -12.99 4.01 -3.67
C LEU A 75 -14.24 3.15 -3.84
N SER A 76 -14.22 1.93 -3.31
CA SER A 76 -15.41 1.06 -3.31
C SER A 76 -16.43 1.54 -2.28
N PRO A 77 -17.73 1.24 -2.44
CA PRO A 77 -18.72 1.52 -1.40
C PRO A 77 -18.33 0.84 -0.08
N MET A 78 -18.31 1.57 1.04
CA MET A 78 -17.96 1.02 2.36
C MET A 78 -19.17 0.40 3.07
N SER A 79 -19.80 -0.58 2.43
CA SER A 79 -21.00 -1.24 2.93
C SER A 79 -20.94 -2.76 2.77
N GLY A 80 -21.56 -3.48 3.73
CA GLY A 80 -21.68 -4.93 3.69
C GLY A 80 -20.34 -5.66 3.52
N TYR A 81 -20.22 -6.41 2.43
CA TYR A 81 -19.04 -7.24 2.11
C TYR A 81 -17.78 -6.42 1.77
N PHE A 82 -17.92 -5.13 1.46
CA PHE A 82 -16.81 -4.26 1.08
C PHE A 82 -16.15 -3.54 2.26
N GLN A 83 -16.61 -3.76 3.48
CA GLN A 83 -15.96 -3.25 4.69
C GLN A 83 -14.75 -4.10 5.06
N ILE A 84 -13.87 -3.59 5.92
CA ILE A 84 -12.77 -4.34 6.51
C ILE A 84 -13.32 -5.25 7.62
N TYR A 85 -12.88 -6.51 7.63
CA TYR A 85 -13.30 -7.51 8.61
C TYR A 85 -12.16 -8.00 9.49
N LEU A 86 -12.50 -8.31 10.74
CA LEU A 86 -11.63 -9.07 11.64
C LEU A 86 -11.57 -10.54 11.23
N PRO A 87 -10.43 -11.21 11.45
CA PRO A 87 -10.32 -12.65 11.20
C PRO A 87 -11.20 -13.45 12.17
N ALA A 88 -11.29 -14.76 11.92
CA ALA A 88 -11.88 -15.73 12.84
C ALA A 88 -11.23 -15.64 14.23
N PRO A 89 -12.01 -15.86 15.31
CA PRO A 89 -13.40 -16.32 15.32
C PRO A 89 -14.43 -15.19 15.15
N PHE A 90 -14.02 -13.93 15.16
CA PHE A 90 -14.95 -12.79 15.22
C PHE A 90 -15.71 -12.58 13.90
N LYS A 91 -15.01 -12.59 12.76
CA LYS A 91 -15.59 -12.36 11.42
C LYS A 91 -16.57 -11.18 11.37
N ALA A 92 -16.25 -10.12 12.10
CA ALA A 92 -17.07 -8.94 12.22
C ALA A 92 -16.44 -7.77 11.47
N SER A 93 -17.30 -6.94 10.87
CA SER A 93 -16.87 -5.67 10.27
C SER A 93 -16.39 -4.72 11.35
N ILE A 94 -15.35 -3.93 11.04
CA ILE A 94 -14.89 -2.85 11.93
C ILE A 94 -15.72 -1.56 11.77
N GLY A 95 -16.67 -1.52 10.84
CA GLY A 95 -17.51 -0.34 10.55
C GLY A 95 -17.08 0.39 9.28
N ALA A 96 -17.99 1.19 8.70
CA ALA A 96 -17.79 1.84 7.40
C ALA A 96 -16.68 2.91 7.45
N THR A 97 -16.75 3.80 8.44
CA THR A 97 -15.80 4.89 8.63
C THR A 97 -14.42 4.34 8.97
N GLU A 98 -14.38 3.37 9.88
CA GLU A 98 -13.17 2.69 10.34
C GLU A 98 -12.50 1.96 9.18
N SER A 99 -13.28 1.31 8.31
CA SER A 99 -12.76 0.66 7.09
C SER A 99 -12.12 1.66 6.14
N PHE A 100 -12.78 2.79 5.89
CA PHE A 100 -12.22 3.84 5.04
C PHE A 100 -10.91 4.40 5.61
N VAL A 101 -10.89 4.71 6.90
CA VAL A 101 -9.70 5.19 7.61
C VAL A 101 -8.59 4.12 7.58
N TRP A 102 -8.92 2.85 7.80
CA TRP A 102 -7.97 1.75 7.80
C TRP A 102 -7.27 1.60 6.44
N LEU A 103 -8.05 1.58 5.36
CA LEU A 103 -7.53 1.49 3.99
C LEU A 103 -6.67 2.69 3.64
N GLY A 104 -7.15 3.91 3.93
CA GLY A 104 -6.42 5.15 3.66
C GLY A 104 -5.09 5.25 4.41
N LEU A 105 -5.09 4.96 5.72
CA LEU A 105 -3.88 4.99 6.54
C LEU A 105 -2.87 3.93 6.11
N ASN A 106 -3.31 2.70 5.79
CA ASN A 106 -2.43 1.65 5.31
C ASN A 106 -1.88 1.93 3.90
N ALA A 107 -2.68 2.55 3.01
CA ALA A 107 -2.19 2.99 1.72
C ALA A 107 -1.06 4.03 1.88
N ILE A 108 -1.31 5.09 2.67
CA ILE A 108 -0.30 6.10 2.97
C ILE A 108 0.95 5.45 3.60
N ALA A 109 0.76 4.61 4.63
CA ALA A 109 1.86 3.94 5.31
C ALA A 109 2.68 3.06 4.35
N GLY A 110 2.04 2.34 3.43
CA GLY A 110 2.71 1.49 2.44
C GLY A 110 3.61 2.29 1.51
N TYR A 111 3.12 3.41 0.97
CA TYR A 111 3.93 4.31 0.15
C TYR A 111 5.15 4.87 0.91
N PHE A 112 4.94 5.39 2.13
CA PHE A 112 6.04 5.93 2.94
C PHE A 112 7.05 4.86 3.37
N LEU A 113 6.57 3.64 3.66
CA LEU A 113 7.43 2.51 3.99
C LEU A 113 8.33 2.14 2.80
N ALA A 114 7.79 2.10 1.58
CA ALA A 114 8.56 1.85 0.37
C ALA A 114 9.70 2.88 0.18
N LEU A 115 9.38 4.18 0.33
CA LEU A 115 10.38 5.26 0.26
C LEU A 115 11.47 5.15 1.33
N ARG A 116 11.07 4.80 2.56
CA ARG A 116 12.00 4.66 3.68
C ARG A 116 12.95 3.48 3.49
N LEU A 117 12.43 2.34 3.05
CA LEU A 117 13.20 1.10 2.90
C LEU A 117 14.21 1.18 1.74
N LEU A 118 13.86 1.87 0.65
CA LEU A 118 14.73 2.09 -0.50
C LEU A 118 15.10 3.56 -0.68
N LYS A 119 15.55 4.22 0.40
CA LYS A 119 15.93 5.65 0.41
C LYS A 119 16.91 6.06 -0.70
N ALA A 120 17.82 5.16 -1.10
CA ALA A 120 18.77 5.41 -2.20
C ALA A 120 18.09 5.61 -3.56
N HIS A 121 16.83 5.19 -3.69
CA HIS A 121 15.99 5.28 -4.88
C HIS A 121 14.78 6.21 -4.67
N SER A 122 14.82 7.10 -3.68
CA SER A 122 13.67 7.95 -3.29
C SER A 122 13.10 8.81 -4.42
N LYS A 123 13.88 9.08 -5.49
CA LYS A 123 13.41 9.77 -6.69
C LYS A 123 12.79 8.83 -7.74
N THR A 124 13.23 7.59 -7.80
CA THR A 124 12.80 6.59 -8.79
C THR A 124 11.56 5.83 -8.33
N ILE A 125 11.47 5.48 -7.04
CA ILE A 125 10.34 4.75 -6.46
C ILE A 125 9.00 5.47 -6.71
N PRO A 126 8.87 6.80 -6.50
CA PRO A 126 7.62 7.50 -6.81
C PRO A 126 7.18 7.36 -8.27
N PHE A 127 8.12 7.40 -9.21
CA PHE A 127 7.80 7.26 -10.64
C PHE A 127 7.30 5.84 -10.96
N ILE A 128 7.99 4.81 -10.47
CA ILE A 128 7.57 3.42 -10.64
C ILE A 128 6.20 3.20 -9.97
N TYR A 129 5.99 3.78 -8.78
CA TYR A 129 4.73 3.71 -8.04
C TYR A 129 3.55 4.30 -8.84
N LEU A 130 3.72 5.49 -9.43
CA LEU A 130 2.66 6.13 -10.23
C LEU A 130 2.40 5.38 -11.55
N LEU A 131 3.46 4.89 -12.21
CA LEU A 131 3.31 4.08 -13.42
C LEU A 131 2.58 2.77 -13.12
N ALA A 132 2.94 2.13 -12.02
CA ALA A 132 2.25 0.96 -11.52
C ALA A 132 0.79 1.25 -11.17
N ALA A 133 0.49 2.35 -10.47
CA ALA A 133 -0.87 2.73 -10.14
C ALA A 133 -1.73 2.94 -11.40
N ALA A 134 -1.14 3.49 -12.47
CA ALA A 134 -1.80 3.63 -13.76
C ALA A 134 -2.08 2.26 -14.39
N GLY A 135 -1.07 1.37 -14.39
CA GLY A 135 -1.23 -0.01 -14.88
C GLY A 135 -2.30 -0.78 -14.11
N TYR A 136 -2.32 -0.68 -12.79
CA TYR A 136 -3.34 -1.30 -11.95
C TYR A 136 -4.74 -0.73 -12.25
N GLY A 137 -4.87 0.59 -12.32
CA GLY A 137 -6.14 1.25 -12.66
C GLY A 137 -6.68 0.79 -14.01
N ILE A 138 -5.85 0.84 -15.05
CA ILE A 138 -6.25 0.52 -16.44
C ILE A 138 -6.52 -0.99 -16.61
N TYR A 139 -5.59 -1.85 -16.18
CA TYR A 139 -5.64 -3.28 -16.52
C TYR A 139 -6.32 -4.16 -15.48
N VAL A 140 -6.43 -3.71 -14.22
CA VAL A 140 -7.02 -4.52 -13.14
C VAL A 140 -8.39 -4.00 -12.72
N LYS A 141 -8.57 -2.68 -12.61
CA LYS A 141 -9.82 -2.08 -12.15
C LYS A 141 -10.69 -1.50 -13.27
N ASP A 142 -10.15 -1.35 -14.48
CA ASP A 142 -10.78 -0.62 -15.59
C ASP A 142 -11.28 0.78 -15.16
N ASP A 143 -10.45 1.47 -14.36
CA ASP A 143 -10.79 2.73 -13.71
C ASP A 143 -9.53 3.55 -13.42
N VAL A 144 -9.56 4.85 -13.75
CA VAL A 144 -8.44 5.78 -13.53
C VAL A 144 -8.42 6.36 -12.11
N ARG A 145 -9.53 6.31 -11.38
CA ARG A 145 -9.63 6.91 -10.03
C ARG A 145 -8.59 6.39 -9.03
N PRO A 146 -8.22 5.09 -8.99
CA PRO A 146 -7.12 4.60 -8.15
C PRO A 146 -5.81 5.33 -8.38
N TRP A 147 -5.50 5.69 -9.63
CA TRP A 147 -4.30 6.46 -9.95
C TRP A 147 -4.35 7.86 -9.35
N LEU A 148 -5.50 8.54 -9.37
CA LEU A 148 -5.68 9.86 -8.76
C LEU A 148 -5.45 9.83 -7.24
N VAL A 149 -5.94 8.79 -6.56
CA VAL A 149 -5.70 8.60 -5.12
C VAL A 149 -4.22 8.36 -4.85
N CYS A 150 -3.57 7.50 -5.65
CA CYS A 150 -2.13 7.27 -5.55
C CYS A 150 -1.32 8.55 -5.82
N PHE A 151 -1.76 9.38 -6.76
CA PHE A 151 -1.16 10.68 -7.03
C PHE A 151 -1.31 11.64 -5.85
N ALA A 152 -2.47 11.67 -5.19
CA ALA A 152 -2.65 12.44 -3.96
C ALA A 152 -1.71 11.97 -2.83
N ILE A 153 -1.57 10.65 -2.64
CA ILE A 153 -0.62 10.07 -1.67
C ILE A 153 0.82 10.48 -2.00
N PHE A 154 1.19 10.42 -3.29
CA PHE A 154 2.50 10.83 -3.79
C PHE A 154 2.84 12.29 -3.43
N LEU A 155 1.85 13.19 -3.39
CA LEU A 155 2.05 14.61 -3.09
C LEU A 155 2.28 14.91 -1.60
N ILE A 156 1.92 13.99 -0.68
CA ILE A 156 2.01 14.22 0.77
C ILE A 156 3.41 14.68 1.23
N PRO A 157 4.53 14.03 0.84
CA PRO A 157 5.87 14.47 1.24
C PRO A 157 6.16 15.93 0.87
N PHE A 158 5.77 16.37 -0.32
CA PHE A 158 6.00 17.72 -0.81
C PHE A 158 5.20 18.77 -0.03
N MET A 159 3.95 18.42 0.34
CA MET A 159 3.11 19.28 1.18
C MET A 159 3.72 19.45 2.57
N LEU A 160 4.23 18.37 3.17
CA LEU A 160 4.88 18.41 4.48
C LEU A 160 6.16 19.23 4.47
N ASP A 161 6.98 19.10 3.42
CA ASP A 161 8.23 19.87 3.28
C ASP A 161 7.94 21.37 3.09
N LYS A 162 6.93 21.72 2.28
CA LYS A 162 6.47 23.10 2.12
C LYS A 162 6.00 23.69 3.45
N ALA A 163 5.24 22.94 4.24
CA ALA A 163 4.77 23.37 5.56
C ALA A 163 5.93 23.62 6.54
N LYS A 164 6.90 22.69 6.60
CA LYS A 164 8.10 22.84 7.44
C LYS A 164 8.92 24.08 7.06
N ASN A 165 9.11 24.33 5.76
CA ASN A 165 9.84 25.50 5.28
C ASN A 165 9.12 26.81 5.60
N LYS A 166 7.78 26.82 5.57
CA LYS A 166 6.99 28.00 5.98
C LYS A 166 7.16 28.30 7.47
N ILE A 167 7.09 27.28 8.34
CA ILE A 167 7.27 27.44 9.79
C ILE A 167 8.68 27.98 10.11
N ARG A 168 9.72 27.42 9.48
CA ARG A 168 11.12 27.87 9.65
C ARG A 168 11.38 29.32 9.22
N ARG A 169 10.56 29.88 8.34
CA ARG A 169 10.67 31.29 7.92
C ARG A 169 9.89 32.24 8.83
N ALA A 170 9.00 31.72 9.66
CA ALA A 170 8.14 32.48 10.56
C ALA A 170 8.65 32.49 12.01
N ALA A 171 9.61 31.61 12.34
CA ALA A 171 10.36 31.59 13.59
C ALA A 171 11.70 32.31 13.39
#